data_AF-A0A7V3AUE8-F1
#
_entry.id   AF-A0A7V3AUE8-F1
#
_cell.length_a   1.000
_cell.length_b   1.000
_cell.length_c   1.000
_cell.angle_alpha   90.00
_cell.angle_beta   90.00
_cell.angle_gamma   90.00
#
_symmetry.space_group_name_H-M   'P 1'
#
loop_
_entity.id
_entity.type
_entity.pdbx_description
1 polymer ?
#
loop_
_entity_poly.entity_id
_entity_poly.type
_entity_poly.pdbx_seq_one_letter_code
_entity_poly.pdbx_strand_id
1 'polypeptide(L)'
;MCPCRLEYRAIMELDRESHCLMVWDPVCGKDGRTYSNECVARSAGVEIDYKGECKKWKCEKDEDCSQPRCPGVKSKCIDGKCVIPRCPSLLEE
;
A
#
# COMPACT_ATOMS: atom_id res chain seq x y z
N MET A 1 40.64 -18.11 -1.62
CA MET A 1 39.26 -18.01 -2.16
C MET A 1 38.49 -19.28 -1.82
N CYS A 2 37.31 -19.30 -1.22
CA CYS A 2 36.39 -18.23 -0.80
C CYS A 2 35.77 -18.60 0.56
N PRO A 3 35.86 -17.73 1.59
CA PRO A 3 35.11 -17.90 2.82
C PRO A 3 33.71 -17.28 2.64
N CYS A 4 32.65 -18.10 2.62
CA CYS A 4 31.28 -17.58 2.76
C CYS A 4 30.36 -18.56 3.50
N ARG A 5 30.86 -19.16 4.58
CA ARG A 5 30.02 -19.90 5.53
C ARG A 5 30.12 -19.25 6.91
N LEU A 6 29.72 -17.98 6.98
CA LEU A 6 29.55 -17.24 8.22
C LEU A 6 28.08 -16.78 8.31
N GLU A 7 27.31 -17.55 9.08
CA GLU A 7 26.40 -17.04 10.12
C GLU A 7 25.45 -15.87 9.78
N TYR A 8 24.49 -16.07 8.87
CA TYR A 8 23.34 -15.14 8.73
C TYR A 8 21.99 -15.71 9.24
N ARG A 9 22.00 -16.82 9.98
CA ARG A 9 20.79 -17.44 10.53
C ARG A 9 20.39 -16.89 11.92
N ALA A 10 20.52 -15.58 12.11
CA ALA A 10 20.06 -14.91 13.32
C ALA A 10 19.32 -13.61 12.98
N ILE A 11 18.23 -13.71 12.22
CA ILE A 11 17.21 -12.65 12.11
C ILE A 11 15.81 -13.23 12.32
N MET A 12 15.65 -14.15 13.27
CA MET A 12 14.33 -14.73 13.54
C MET A 12 13.79 -14.54 14.94
N GLU A 13 14.55 -14.04 15.92
CA GLU A 13 13.99 -13.81 17.24
C GLU A 13 14.73 -12.64 17.90
N LEU A 14 14.10 -11.47 17.97
CA LEU A 14 14.27 -10.44 19.01
C LEU A 14 13.23 -9.33 18.78
N ASP A 15 12.37 -9.18 19.77
CA ASP A 15 11.34 -8.16 20.07
C ASP A 15 11.03 -7.07 19.03
N ARG A 16 9.76 -7.03 18.61
CA ARG A 16 8.81 -5.90 18.61
C ARG A 16 9.36 -4.45 18.67
N GLU A 17 10.45 -4.13 18.01
CA GLU A 17 10.86 -2.76 17.74
C GLU A 17 11.07 -2.62 16.23
N SER A 18 10.28 -1.73 15.65
CA SER A 18 10.18 -1.42 14.24
C SER A 18 11.50 -0.85 13.71
N HIS A 19 12.56 -1.65 13.57
CA HIS A 19 13.80 -1.27 12.91
C HIS A 19 13.60 -1.20 11.39
N CYS A 20 12.64 -0.38 10.98
CA CYS A 20 12.46 -0.03 9.58
C CYS A 20 13.52 0.98 9.19
N LEU A 21 14.18 0.72 8.06
CA LEU A 21 15.03 1.74 7.45
C LEU A 21 14.18 2.99 7.20
N MET A 22 14.76 4.16 7.46
CA MET A 22 14.14 5.46 7.18
C MET A 22 14.21 5.78 5.67
N VAL A 23 13.78 4.81 4.86
CA VAL A 23 13.63 4.96 3.41
C VAL A 23 12.23 5.49 3.12
N TRP A 24 12.17 6.49 2.23
CA TRP A 24 10.92 7.03 1.73
C TRP A 24 10.47 6.23 0.50
N ASP A 25 9.60 5.25 0.74
CA ASP A 25 8.93 4.43 -0.29
C ASP A 25 7.45 4.29 0.10
N PRO A 26 6.65 5.37 -0.03
CA PRO A 26 5.35 5.46 0.62
C PRO A 26 4.41 4.35 0.15
N VAL A 27 3.62 3.81 1.07
CA VAL A 27 2.56 2.83 0.79
C VAL A 27 1.24 3.25 1.43
N CYS A 28 0.14 2.89 0.79
CA CYS A 28 -1.19 3.11 1.31
C CYS A 28 -1.68 1.85 2.03
N GLY A 29 -1.96 1.97 3.33
CA GLY A 29 -2.59 0.91 4.09
C GLY A 29 -4.07 0.77 3.77
N LYS A 30 -4.64 -0.42 3.97
CA LYS A 30 -6.09 -0.66 3.89
C LYS A 30 -6.89 0.15 4.92
N ASP A 31 -6.22 0.70 5.93
CA ASP A 31 -6.82 1.63 6.89
C ASP A 31 -6.93 3.07 6.34
N GLY A 32 -6.44 3.32 5.12
CA GLY A 32 -6.48 4.63 4.48
C GLY A 32 -5.38 5.59 4.95
N ARG A 33 -4.37 5.10 5.68
CA ARG A 33 -3.19 5.88 6.08
C ARG A 33 -1.98 5.61 5.20
N THR A 34 -1.25 6.68 4.89
CA THR A 34 0.05 6.61 4.24
C THR A 34 1.12 6.22 5.25
N TYR A 35 1.89 5.19 4.94
CA TYR A 35 3.08 4.80 5.70
C TYR A 35 4.33 5.10 4.88
N SER A 36 5.41 5.52 5.54
CA SER A 36 6.66 5.92 4.87
C SER A 36 7.33 4.79 4.09
N ASN A 37 7.10 3.54 4.47
CA ASN A 37 7.48 2.34 3.73
C ASN A 37 6.69 1.10 4.17
N GLU A 38 6.81 0.02 3.38
CA GLU A 38 6.17 -1.27 3.64
C GLU A 38 6.50 -1.84 5.03
N CYS A 39 7.73 -1.65 5.51
CA CYS A 39 8.12 -2.12 6.84
C CYS A 39 7.32 -1.40 7.93
N VAL A 40 7.19 -0.07 7.83
CA VAL A 40 6.41 0.73 8.81
C VAL A 40 4.94 0.32 8.80
N ALA A 41 4.36 0.08 7.61
CA ALA A 41 2.97 -0.41 7.49
C ALA A 41 2.78 -1.79 8.16
N ARG A 42 3.67 -2.74 7.88
CA ARG A 42 3.63 -4.08 8.49
C ARG A 42 3.86 -4.04 9.98
N SER A 43 4.78 -3.20 10.45
CA SER A 43 5.02 -3.03 11.89
C SER A 43 3.83 -2.40 12.61
N ALA A 44 3.03 -1.59 11.92
CA ALA A 44 1.76 -1.08 12.45
C ALA A 44 0.62 -2.12 12.37
N GLY A 45 0.89 -3.33 11.84
CA GLY A 45 -0.11 -4.39 11.66
C GLY A 45 -1.12 -4.09 10.55
N VAL A 46 -0.77 -3.20 9.61
CA VAL A 46 -1.67 -2.77 8.55
C VAL A 46 -1.32 -3.48 7.24
N GLU A 47 -2.34 -4.09 6.64
CA GLU A 47 -2.24 -4.62 5.27
C GLU A 47 -2.10 -3.49 4.26
N ILE A 48 -1.20 -3.66 3.31
CA ILE A 48 -0.96 -2.69 2.24
C ILE A 48 -2.01 -2.90 1.14
N ASP A 49 -2.65 -1.81 0.73
CA ASP A 49 -3.61 -1.78 -0.37
C ASP A 49 -2.89 -1.56 -1.71
N TYR A 50 -2.11 -0.47 -1.83
CA TYR A 50 -1.27 -0.18 -2.99
C TYR A 50 -0.01 0.60 -2.62
N LYS A 51 1.00 0.53 -3.51
CA LYS A 51 2.22 1.32 -3.41
C LYS A 51 1.97 2.78 -3.81
N GLY A 52 2.59 3.71 -3.11
CA GLY A 52 2.35 5.14 -3.19
C GLY A 52 1.62 5.67 -1.95
N GLU A 53 1.57 6.99 -1.81
CA GLU A 53 0.81 7.62 -0.73
C GLU A 53 -0.69 7.32 -0.86
N CYS A 54 -1.39 7.18 0.27
CA CYS A 54 -2.84 7.11 0.24
C CYS A 54 -3.39 8.39 -0.37
N LYS A 55 -4.16 8.22 -1.45
CA LYS A 55 -5.01 9.30 -1.95
C LYS A 55 -6.16 9.48 -0.98
N LYS A 56 -6.45 10.73 -0.62
CA LYS A 56 -7.48 11.05 0.36
C LYS A 56 -8.80 10.42 -0.08
N TRP A 57 -9.47 9.73 0.84
CA TRP A 57 -10.82 9.22 0.56
C TRP A 57 -11.83 10.34 0.37
N LYS A 58 -11.50 11.53 0.89
CA LYS A 58 -12.20 12.76 0.63
C LYS A 58 -11.75 13.34 -0.69
N CYS A 59 -12.70 13.53 -1.58
CA CYS A 59 -12.52 14.14 -2.88
C CYS A 59 -13.44 15.36 -2.99
N GLU A 60 -13.04 16.35 -3.78
CA GLU A 60 -13.96 17.38 -4.29
C GLU A 60 -14.32 17.13 -5.76
N LYS A 61 -13.46 16.41 -6.48
CA LYS A 61 -13.56 16.12 -7.91
C LYS A 61 -13.16 14.67 -8.18
N ASP A 62 -13.59 14.11 -9.30
CA ASP A 62 -13.29 12.71 -9.67
C ASP A 62 -11.79 12.44 -9.89
N GLU A 63 -11.03 13.47 -10.29
CA GLU A 63 -9.58 13.42 -10.53
C GLU A 63 -8.77 13.20 -9.25
N ASP A 64 -9.32 13.64 -8.11
CA ASP A 64 -8.72 13.47 -6.78
C ASP A 64 -8.74 11.99 -6.35
N CYS A 65 -9.69 11.23 -6.91
CA CYS A 65 -9.81 9.81 -6.65
C CYS A 65 -8.75 8.99 -7.41
N SER A 66 -8.14 8.04 -6.70
CA SER A 66 -7.33 7.00 -7.30
C SER A 66 -8.12 6.25 -8.36
N GLN A 67 -7.69 6.35 -9.62
CA GLN A 67 -8.26 5.55 -10.70
C GLN A 67 -7.82 4.09 -10.52
N PRO A 68 -8.75 3.12 -10.61
CA PRO A 68 -8.42 1.70 -10.53
C PRO A 68 -7.58 1.28 -11.75
N ARG A 69 -6.77 0.23 -11.61
CA ARG A 69 -5.91 -0.28 -12.69
C ARG A 69 -6.67 -1.03 -13.80
N CYS A 70 -8.00 -1.05 -13.76
CA CYS A 70 -8.82 -1.80 -14.70
C CYS A 70 -9.20 -0.90 -15.89
N PRO A 71 -8.98 -1.35 -17.14
CA PRO A 71 -9.32 -0.58 -18.32
C PRO A 71 -10.84 -0.32 -18.36
N GLY A 72 -11.22 0.92 -18.67
CA GLY A 72 -12.63 1.33 -18.78
C GLY A 72 -13.34 1.60 -17.45
N VAL A 73 -12.70 1.35 -16.30
CA VAL A 73 -13.29 1.60 -14.98
C VAL A 73 -12.71 2.88 -14.40
N LYS A 74 -13.58 3.84 -14.06
CA LYS A 74 -13.18 5.10 -13.42
C LYS A 74 -13.77 5.21 -12.03
N SER A 75 -12.97 5.65 -11.06
CA SER A 75 -13.49 6.03 -9.74
C SER A 75 -14.19 7.38 -9.82
N LYS A 76 -15.28 7.54 -9.06
CA LYS A 76 -16.05 8.80 -9.02
C LYS A 76 -16.04 9.38 -7.62
N CYS A 77 -16.04 10.71 -7.56
CA CYS A 77 -16.31 11.42 -6.33
C CYS A 77 -17.83 11.56 -6.14
N ILE A 78 -18.38 10.96 -5.08
CA ILE A 78 -19.79 11.06 -4.71
C ILE A 78 -19.88 11.43 -3.23
N ASP A 79 -20.56 12.52 -2.92
CA ASP A 79 -20.73 13.03 -1.54
C ASP A 79 -19.40 13.24 -0.80
N GLY A 80 -18.40 13.76 -1.52
CA GLY A 80 -17.06 13.96 -0.99
C GLY A 80 -16.33 12.67 -0.65
N LYS A 81 -16.73 11.52 -1.22
CA LYS A 81 -16.09 10.23 -1.04
C LYS A 81 -15.74 9.59 -2.38
N CYS A 82 -14.55 9.00 -2.45
CA CYS A 82 -14.16 8.21 -3.61
C CYS A 82 -14.91 6.87 -3.63
N VAL A 83 -15.78 6.70 -4.62
CA VAL A 83 -16.44 5.44 -4.94
C VAL A 83 -15.61 4.76 -6.01
N ILE A 84 -14.84 3.75 -5.61
CA ILE A 84 -14.02 2.93 -6.51
C ILE A 84 -14.82 1.65 -6.81
N PRO A 85 -15.46 1.55 -7.99
CA PRO A 85 -16.22 0.36 -8.35
C PRO A 85 -15.29 -0.85 -8.47
N ARG A 86 -15.80 -2.05 -8.10
CA ARG A 86 -15.09 -3.30 -8.36
C ARG A 86 -14.93 -3.47 -9.87
N CYS A 87 -13.79 -3.99 -10.28
CA CYS A 87 -13.57 -4.30 -11.67
C CYS A 87 -14.60 -5.33 -12.15
N PRO A 88 -15.22 -5.14 -13.32
CA PRO A 88 -15.99 -6.21 -13.94
C PRO A 88 -15.03 -7.37 -14.15
N SER A 89 -15.34 -8.51 -13.54
CA SER A 89 -14.51 -9.70 -13.56
C SER A 89 -14.53 -10.31 -14.96
N LEU A 90 -13.75 -9.75 -15.89
CA LEU A 90 -13.32 -10.31 -17.18
C LEU A 90 -14.19 -11.43 -17.79
N LEU A 91 -15.49 -11.18 -17.88
CA LEU A 91 -16.42 -11.94 -18.67
C LEU A 91 -17.37 -10.89 -19.21
N GLU A 92 -17.05 -10.37 -20.38
CA GLU A 92 -17.97 -10.23 -21.50
C GLU A 92 -17.19 -9.63 -22.69
N GLU A 93 -16.83 -10.56 -23.58
CA GLU A 93 -16.37 -10.49 -24.98
C GLU A 93 -14.94 -10.03 -25.31
#